data_AF-A0A6C0JTS3-F1
#
_entry.id   AF-A0A6C0JTS3-F1
#
_cell.length_a   1.000
_cell.length_b   1.000
_cell.length_c   1.000
_cell.angle_alpha   90.00
_cell.angle_beta   90.00
_cell.angle_gamma   90.00
#
_symmetry.space_group_name_H-M   'P 1'
#
loop_
_entity.id
_entity.type
_entity.pdbx_description
1 polymer ?
#
loop_
_entity_poly.entity_id
_entity_poly.type
_entity_poly.pdbx_seq_one_letter_code
_entity_poly.pdbx_strand_id
1 'polypeptide(L)'
;MNTYHDGKYTNLLKSWEKYYKMIGIAFAGLSAYLFFKKYPSDTHTLLSSASGVIRHLPVDKSVGNLFEPLLKITKQVYPDALQERGGTPRPTKRCVSETKKKYVAARQGWICGRCQKQLPAWFEIDHTIRLEHGGTNHIDNLVALCRNCHGEKTALENL
;
A
#
# COMPACT_ATOMS: atom_id res chain seq x y z
N MET A 1 -39.47 -31.51 -23.62
CA MET A 1 -38.48 -30.89 -22.71
C MET A 1 -38.80 -31.41 -21.32
N ASN A 2 -37.99 -32.33 -20.78
CA ASN A 2 -38.35 -33.11 -19.59
C ASN A 2 -38.11 -32.33 -18.29
N THR A 3 -39.18 -31.81 -17.71
CA THR A 3 -39.23 -30.95 -16.51
C THR A 3 -39.24 -31.70 -15.17
N TYR A 4 -39.10 -33.04 -15.15
CA TYR A 4 -39.29 -33.85 -13.93
C TYR A 4 -38.01 -34.08 -13.09
N HIS A 5 -36.83 -33.89 -13.69
CA HIS A 5 -35.54 -33.97 -12.98
C HIS A 5 -34.92 -32.59 -12.71
N ASP A 6 -35.62 -31.52 -13.07
CA ASP A 6 -35.17 -30.13 -12.95
C ASP A 6 -35.17 -29.69 -11.47
N GLY A 7 -34.06 -29.94 -10.80
CA GLY A 7 -33.85 -29.44 -9.43
C GLY A 7 -33.14 -30.40 -8.50
N LYS A 8 -33.32 -31.71 -8.67
CA LYS A 8 -32.79 -32.71 -7.72
C LYS A 8 -31.26 -32.73 -7.73
N TYR A 9 -30.67 -32.78 -8.93
CA TYR A 9 -29.22 -32.77 -9.11
C TYR A 9 -28.60 -31.40 -8.80
N THR A 10 -29.29 -30.30 -9.13
CA THR A 10 -28.82 -28.95 -8.82
C THR A 10 -28.84 -28.65 -7.32
N ASN A 11 -29.82 -29.17 -6.58
CA ASN A 11 -29.89 -29.03 -5.12
C ASN A 11 -28.83 -29.89 -4.42
N LEU A 12 -28.54 -31.08 -4.95
CA LEU A 12 -27.43 -31.89 -4.48
C LEU A 12 -26.09 -31.17 -4.69
N LEU A 13 -25.85 -30.58 -5.87
CA LEU A 13 -24.63 -29.81 -6.16
C LEU A 13 -24.47 -28.58 -5.25
N LYS A 14 -25.57 -27.85 -4.99
CA LYS A 14 -25.56 -26.69 -4.06
C LYS A 14 -25.21 -27.10 -2.63
N SER A 15 -25.60 -28.28 -2.17
CA SER A 15 -25.28 -28.72 -0.81
C SER A 15 -23.76 -28.90 -0.54
N TRP A 16 -22.97 -29.09 -1.61
CA TRP A 16 -21.51 -29.31 -1.52
C TRP A 16 -20.68 -28.03 -1.72
N GLU A 17 -21.33 -26.88 -1.90
CA GLU A 17 -20.68 -25.59 -2.16
C GLU A 17 -19.61 -25.23 -1.11
N LYS A 18 -19.86 -25.59 0.16
CA LYS A 18 -18.90 -25.36 1.26
C LYS A 18 -17.59 -26.12 1.04
N TYR A 19 -17.67 -27.37 0.58
CA TYR A 19 -16.50 -28.21 0.33
C TYR A 19 -15.71 -27.70 -0.87
N TYR A 20 -16.39 -27.27 -1.95
CA TYR A 20 -15.73 -26.66 -3.10
C TYR A 20 -14.96 -25.38 -2.73
N LYS A 21 -15.51 -24.54 -1.84
CA LYS A 21 -14.81 -23.34 -1.35
C LYS A 21 -13.57 -23.70 -0.52
N MET A 22 -13.68 -24.68 0.37
CA MET A 22 -12.56 -25.14 1.20
C MET A 22 -11.45 -25.79 0.37
N ILE A 23 -11.82 -26.67 -0.57
CA ILE A 23 -10.88 -27.32 -1.48
C ILE A 23 -10.23 -26.29 -2.41
N GLY A 24 -11.00 -25.31 -2.91
CA GLY A 24 -10.47 -24.25 -3.76
C GLY A 24 -9.38 -23.42 -3.08
N ILE A 25 -9.59 -23.01 -1.82
CA ILE A 25 -8.59 -22.26 -1.05
C ILE A 25 -7.37 -23.15 -0.74
N ALA A 26 -7.58 -24.40 -0.33
CA ALA A 26 -6.50 -25.34 -0.04
C ALA A 26 -5.65 -25.65 -1.28
N PHE A 27 -6.30 -25.87 -2.43
CA PHE A 27 -5.64 -26.12 -3.70
C PHE A 27 -4.86 -24.89 -4.18
N ALA A 28 -5.46 -23.69 -4.09
CA ALA A 28 -4.78 -22.44 -4.44
C ALA A 28 -3.56 -22.20 -3.53
N GLY A 29 -3.70 -22.42 -2.23
CA GLY A 29 -2.60 -22.29 -1.26
C GLY A 29 -1.49 -23.29 -1.48
N LEU A 30 -1.82 -24.57 -1.71
CA LEU A 30 -0.83 -25.61 -2.00
C LEU A 30 -0.12 -25.37 -3.34
N SER A 31 -0.87 -24.96 -4.36
CA SER A 31 -0.34 -24.60 -5.68
C SER A 31 0.64 -23.43 -5.56
N ALA A 32 0.26 -22.35 -4.87
CA ALA A 32 1.13 -21.20 -4.62
C ALA A 32 2.36 -21.59 -3.81
N TYR A 33 2.21 -22.39 -2.74
CA TYR A 33 3.32 -22.87 -1.91
C TYR A 33 4.34 -23.68 -2.71
N LEU A 34 3.87 -24.62 -3.54
CA LEU A 34 4.74 -25.41 -4.41
C LEU A 34 5.41 -24.53 -5.48
N PHE A 35 4.71 -23.54 -6.00
CA PHE A 35 5.24 -22.61 -6.99
C PHE A 35 6.41 -21.79 -6.43
N PHE A 36 6.25 -21.18 -5.25
CA PHE A 36 7.32 -20.42 -4.60
C PHE A 36 8.52 -21.29 -4.21
N LYS A 37 8.27 -22.54 -3.80
CA LYS A 37 9.35 -23.49 -3.48
C LYS A 37 10.10 -23.96 -4.73
N LYS A 38 9.44 -24.04 -5.88
CA LYS A 38 10.01 -24.59 -7.12
C LYS A 38 10.75 -23.55 -7.97
N TYR A 39 10.35 -22.28 -7.93
CA TYR A 39 10.96 -21.19 -8.73
C TYR A 39 11.31 -19.95 -7.89
N PRO A 40 12.39 -20.02 -7.07
CA PRO A 40 12.81 -18.90 -6.23
C PRO A 40 13.35 -17.69 -7.03
N SER A 41 14.00 -17.92 -8.18
CA SER A 41 14.54 -16.86 -9.04
C SER A 41 13.48 -16.18 -9.90
N ASP A 42 12.54 -16.96 -10.44
CA ASP A 42 11.61 -16.48 -11.46
C ASP A 42 10.46 -15.66 -10.85
N THR A 43 10.21 -15.82 -9.56
CA THR A 43 9.20 -15.02 -8.84
C THR A 43 9.57 -13.53 -8.82
N HIS A 44 10.86 -13.21 -8.65
CA HIS A 44 11.33 -11.81 -8.66
C HIS A 44 11.29 -11.19 -10.07
N THR A 45 11.60 -11.96 -11.11
CA THR A 45 11.49 -11.50 -12.52
C THR A 45 10.04 -11.39 -12.97
N LEU A 46 9.13 -12.26 -12.52
CA LEU A 46 7.69 -12.14 -12.77
C LEU A 46 7.06 -10.95 -12.03
N LEU A 47 7.44 -10.69 -10.77
CA LEU A 47 6.95 -9.52 -10.03
C LEU A 47 7.47 -8.20 -10.62
N SER A 48 8.73 -8.16 -11.05
CA SER A 48 9.31 -6.99 -11.74
C SER A 48 8.74 -6.82 -13.15
N SER A 49 8.46 -7.90 -13.89
CA SER A 49 7.84 -7.87 -15.22
C SER A 49 6.33 -7.57 -15.16
N ALA A 50 5.65 -7.94 -14.08
CA ALA A 50 4.25 -7.58 -13.82
C ALA A 50 4.07 -6.06 -13.74
N SER A 51 5.11 -5.30 -13.37
CA SER A 51 5.07 -3.82 -13.39
C SER A 51 4.85 -3.26 -14.81
N GLY A 52 5.31 -3.96 -15.85
CA GLY A 52 5.07 -3.60 -17.25
C GLY A 52 3.64 -3.91 -17.71
N VAL A 53 3.10 -5.04 -17.26
CA VAL A 53 1.75 -5.52 -17.61
C VAL A 53 0.65 -4.77 -16.87
N ILE A 54 0.89 -4.38 -15.61
CA ILE A 54 -0.04 -3.58 -14.78
C ILE A 54 -0.38 -2.23 -15.44
N ARG A 55 0.51 -1.68 -16.27
CA ARG A 55 0.24 -0.42 -17.01
C ARG A 55 -0.83 -0.56 -18.09
N HIS A 56 -1.06 -1.78 -18.61
CA HIS A 56 -1.97 -2.02 -19.73
C HIS A 56 -3.18 -2.87 -19.35
N LEU A 57 -3.34 -3.22 -18.07
CA LEU A 57 -4.54 -3.87 -17.59
C LEU A 57 -5.62 -2.82 -17.35
N PRO A 58 -6.72 -2.80 -18.13
CA PRO A 58 -7.86 -1.99 -17.78
C PRO A 58 -8.40 -2.52 -16.45
N VAL A 59 -8.33 -1.70 -15.40
CA VAL A 59 -9.01 -1.98 -14.13
C VAL A 59 -10.50 -1.82 -14.40
N ASP A 60 -11.10 -2.84 -14.98
CA ASP A 60 -12.54 -2.86 -15.23
C ASP A 60 -13.26 -2.93 -13.87
N LYS A 61 -14.31 -2.13 -13.71
CA LYS A 61 -15.08 -2.05 -12.46
C LYS A 61 -15.67 -3.42 -12.08
N SER A 62 -15.86 -4.33 -13.05
CA SER A 62 -16.33 -5.68 -12.81
C SER A 62 -15.32 -6.57 -12.07
N VAL A 63 -14.01 -6.47 -12.38
CA VAL A 63 -12.97 -7.26 -11.69
C VAL A 63 -12.66 -6.72 -10.30
N GLY A 64 -12.79 -5.40 -10.10
CA GLY A 64 -12.63 -4.75 -8.79
C GLY A 64 -13.53 -5.36 -7.71
N ASN A 65 -14.77 -5.72 -8.05
CA ASN A 65 -15.74 -6.30 -7.13
C ASN A 65 -15.41 -7.76 -6.72
N LEU A 66 -14.68 -8.50 -7.55
CA LEU A 66 -14.25 -9.87 -7.24
C LEU A 66 -13.01 -9.89 -6.34
N PHE A 67 -12.12 -8.90 -6.50
CA PHE A 67 -10.92 -8.74 -5.68
C PHE A 67 -11.13 -7.83 -4.47
N GLU A 68 -12.30 -7.21 -4.31
CA GLU A 68 -12.69 -6.40 -3.16
C GLU A 68 -12.33 -6.99 -1.79
N PRO A 69 -12.63 -8.26 -1.47
CA PRO A 69 -12.30 -8.81 -0.15
C PRO A 69 -10.79 -8.87 0.06
N LEU A 70 -10.03 -9.19 -0.99
CA LEU A 70 -8.58 -9.27 -0.96
C LEU A 70 -7.96 -7.87 -0.85
N LEU A 71 -8.49 -6.89 -1.58
CA LEU A 71 -8.11 -5.49 -1.50
C LEU A 71 -8.44 -4.87 -0.13
N LYS A 72 -9.59 -5.20 0.47
CA LYS A 72 -9.96 -4.77 1.83
C LYS A 72 -9.00 -5.33 2.88
N ILE A 73 -8.59 -6.59 2.75
CA ILE A 73 -7.58 -7.22 3.62
C ILE A 73 -6.23 -6.50 3.47
N THR A 74 -5.79 -6.23 2.23
CA THR A 74 -4.52 -5.49 2.01
C THR A 74 -4.57 -4.07 2.57
N LYS A 75 -5.70 -3.37 2.46
CA LYS A 75 -5.91 -2.03 3.01
C LYS A 75 -5.92 -2.01 4.55
N GLN A 76 -6.38 -3.09 5.18
CA GLN A 76 -6.36 -3.23 6.64
C GLN A 76 -4.95 -3.51 7.17
N VAL A 77 -4.12 -4.27 6.44
CA VAL A 77 -2.75 -4.60 6.83
C VAL A 77 -1.75 -3.48 6.48
N TYR A 78 -1.98 -2.74 5.39
CA TYR A 78 -1.16 -1.60 4.96
C TYR A 78 -2.05 -0.40 4.60
N PRO A 79 -2.31 0.53 5.54
CA PRO A 79 -3.24 1.65 5.30
C PRO A 79 -2.74 2.68 4.27
N ASP A 80 -1.45 2.64 3.89
CA ASP A 80 -0.82 3.66 3.02
C ASP A 80 -0.35 3.12 1.65
N ALA A 81 -0.48 1.81 1.37
CA ALA A 81 0.11 1.19 0.18
C ALA A 81 -0.67 1.42 -1.14
N LEU A 82 -1.89 1.95 -1.09
CA LEU A 82 -2.75 2.12 -2.27
C LEU A 82 -3.40 3.50 -2.39
N GLN A 83 -2.92 4.51 -1.66
CA GLN A 83 -3.42 5.87 -1.83
C GLN A 83 -2.68 6.62 -2.93
N GLU A 84 -2.70 6.09 -4.16
CA GLU A 84 -2.57 6.91 -5.37
C GLU A 84 -3.29 6.23 -6.53
N ARG A 85 -4.58 6.54 -6.69
CA ARG A 85 -5.26 6.78 -7.97
C ARG A 85 -6.78 6.77 -7.77
N GLY A 86 -7.42 7.91 -8.05
CA GLY A 86 -8.86 7.99 -8.24
C GLY A 86 -9.66 8.40 -7.01
N GLY A 87 -9.47 9.63 -6.53
CA GLY A 87 -10.39 10.25 -5.58
C GLY A 87 -10.35 11.76 -5.74
N THR A 88 -11.53 12.38 -5.81
CA THR A 88 -11.79 13.84 -5.77
C THR A 88 -10.69 14.62 -5.05
N PRO A 89 -10.24 15.78 -5.57
CA PRO A 89 -9.15 16.54 -5.00
C PRO A 89 -9.50 16.89 -3.55
N ARG A 90 -8.97 16.10 -2.62
CA ARG A 90 -9.07 16.39 -1.20
C ARG A 90 -8.14 17.57 -0.98
N PRO A 91 -8.56 18.60 -0.21
CA PRO A 91 -7.66 19.70 0.12
C PRO A 91 -6.38 19.09 0.69
N THR A 92 -5.25 19.37 0.05
CA THR A 92 -3.94 18.91 0.49
C THR A 92 -3.77 19.38 1.92
N LYS A 93 -3.82 18.45 2.89
CA LYS A 93 -3.60 18.80 4.28
C LYS A 93 -2.22 19.42 4.37
N ARG A 94 -2.14 20.65 4.89
CA ARG A 94 -0.86 21.32 5.18
C ARG A 94 -0.03 20.53 6.21
N CYS A 95 -0.68 19.71 7.03
CA CYS A 95 -0.03 18.90 8.04
C CYS A 95 0.18 17.45 7.57
N VAL A 96 1.39 16.94 7.75
CA VAL A 96 1.72 15.51 7.65
C VAL A 96 1.15 14.74 8.85
N SER A 97 0.65 13.52 8.62
CA SER A 97 0.08 12.68 9.68
C SER A 97 1.15 12.22 10.68
N GLU A 98 0.77 12.01 11.95
CA GLU A 98 1.71 11.56 12.99
C GLU A 98 2.40 10.24 12.65
N THR A 99 1.70 9.31 12.01
CA THR A 99 2.29 8.04 11.53
C THR A 99 3.37 8.29 10.48
N LYS A 100 3.12 9.20 9.53
CA LYS A 100 4.11 9.57 8.50
C LYS A 100 5.33 10.25 9.13
N LYS A 101 5.13 11.08 10.17
CA LYS A 101 6.25 11.69 10.91
C LYS A 101 7.16 10.64 11.56
N LYS A 102 6.55 9.68 12.27
CA LYS A 102 7.28 8.57 12.90
C LYS A 102 8.01 7.70 11.88
N TYR A 103 7.38 7.45 10.72
CA TYR A 103 8.00 6.70 9.63
C TYR A 103 9.26 7.39 9.07
N VAL A 104 9.19 8.68 8.78
CA VAL A 104 10.34 9.47 8.29
C VAL A 104 11.48 9.46 9.32
N ALA A 105 11.16 9.68 10.60
CA ALA A 105 12.16 9.64 11.67
C ALA A 105 12.82 8.25 11.81
N ALA A 106 12.04 7.17 11.74
CA ALA A 106 12.55 5.81 11.78
C ALA A 106 13.43 5.48 10.55
N ARG A 107 13.05 5.95 9.35
CA ARG A 107 13.86 5.80 8.12
C ARG A 107 15.21 6.50 8.22
N GLN A 108 15.27 7.62 8.96
CA GLN A 108 16.50 8.34 9.29
C GLN A 108 17.26 7.75 10.49
N GLY A 109 16.85 6.60 11.03
CA GLY A 109 17.48 6.00 12.20
C GLY A 109 17.35 6.84 13.47
N TRP A 110 16.30 7.67 13.57
CA TRP A 110 16.14 8.65 14.65
C TRP A 110 17.30 9.65 14.76
N ILE A 111 17.91 10.00 13.63
CA ILE A 111 19.01 10.96 13.53
C ILE A 111 18.54 12.20 12.76
N CYS A 112 18.92 13.37 13.25
CA CYS A 112 18.61 14.65 12.63
C CYS A 112 19.30 14.76 11.26
N GLY A 113 18.54 15.05 10.21
CA GLY A 113 19.07 15.15 8.84
C GLY A 113 20.10 16.27 8.62
N ARG A 114 20.15 17.28 9.52
CA ARG A 114 21.14 18.37 9.46
C ARG A 114 22.35 18.13 10.35
N CYS A 115 22.14 18.06 11.68
CA CYS A 115 23.23 18.02 12.65
C CYS A 115 23.71 16.62 13.01
N GLN A 116 23.08 15.57 12.48
CA GLN A 116 23.44 14.17 12.71
C GLN A 116 23.39 13.72 14.19
N LYS A 117 22.70 14.47 15.06
CA LYS A 117 22.45 14.09 16.46
C LYS A 117 21.15 13.30 16.58
N GLN A 118 21.02 12.53 17.67
CA GLN A 118 19.79 11.80 17.98
C GLN A 118 18.60 12.76 18.11
N LEU A 119 17.49 12.41 17.46
CA LEU A 119 16.25 13.19 17.50
C LEU A 119 15.56 13.05 18.87
N PRO A 120 15.18 14.16 19.52
CA PRO A 120 14.37 14.11 20.73
C PRO A 120 12.91 13.76 20.40
N ALA A 121 12.10 13.46 21.42
CA ALA A 121 10.68 13.15 21.25
C ALA A 121 9.88 14.29 20.56
N TRP A 122 10.32 15.54 20.70
CA TRP A 122 9.72 16.74 20.11
C TRP A 122 10.42 17.18 18.81
N PHE A 123 10.82 16.22 17.98
CA PHE A 123 11.34 16.51 16.64
C PHE A 123 10.24 17.05 15.71
N GLU A 124 10.67 17.75 14.67
CA GLU A 124 9.78 18.33 13.66
C GLU A 124 10.11 17.73 12.29
N ILE A 125 9.09 17.58 11.45
CA ILE A 125 9.25 17.15 10.06
C ILE A 125 9.16 18.39 9.19
N ASP A 126 10.14 18.53 8.32
CA ASP A 126 10.28 19.64 7.40
C ASP A 126 10.35 19.13 5.96
N HIS A 127 10.00 19.98 5.00
CA HIS A 127 10.10 19.66 3.59
C HIS A 127 11.51 20.00 3.08
N THR A 128 12.10 19.09 2.30
CA THR A 128 13.38 19.34 1.62
C THR A 128 13.22 20.45 0.60
N ILE A 129 12.17 20.36 -0.23
CA ILE A 129 11.67 21.40 -1.11
C ILE A 129 10.38 21.93 -0.49
N ARG A 130 10.33 23.22 -0.16
CA ARG A 130 9.13 23.85 0.43
C ARG A 130 7.92 23.73 -0.49
N LEU A 131 6.73 23.70 0.10
CA LEU A 131 5.46 23.65 -0.64
C LEU A 131 5.28 24.84 -1.60
N GLU A 132 5.73 26.04 -1.22
CA GLU A 132 5.67 27.24 -2.07
C GLU A 132 6.55 27.13 -3.33
N HIS A 133 7.63 26.34 -3.26
CA HIS A 133 8.55 26.08 -4.36
C HIS A 133 8.19 24.80 -5.13
N GLY A 134 6.94 24.34 -5.05
CA GLY A 134 6.48 23.11 -5.72
C GLY A 134 6.80 21.81 -4.98
N GLY A 135 7.15 21.89 -3.70
CA GLY A 135 7.36 20.72 -2.85
C GLY A 135 6.10 19.88 -2.66
N THR A 136 6.28 18.58 -2.44
CA THR A 136 5.18 17.62 -2.21
C THR A 136 5.18 17.09 -0.77
N ASN A 137 4.06 16.52 -0.34
CA ASN A 137 3.95 15.80 0.95
C ASN A 137 4.40 14.32 0.87
N HIS A 138 5.13 13.95 -0.18
CA HIS A 138 5.71 12.62 -0.28
C HIS A 138 6.84 12.44 0.70
N ILE A 139 7.02 11.20 1.16
CA ILE A 139 8.04 10.82 2.13
C ILE A 139 9.43 11.23 1.66
N ASP A 140 9.70 11.17 0.35
CA ASP A 140 11.01 11.52 -0.21
C ASP A 140 11.32 13.02 -0.17
N ASN A 141 10.30 13.87 0.00
CA ASN A 141 10.47 15.30 0.20
C ASN A 141 10.44 15.69 1.68
N LEU A 142 10.42 14.74 2.62
CA LEU A 142 10.35 15.02 4.06
C LEU A 142 11.65 14.65 4.76
N VAL A 143 12.08 15.50 5.69
CA VAL A 143 13.26 15.29 6.54
C VAL A 143 12.92 15.60 7.99
N ALA A 144 13.33 14.71 8.90
CA ALA A 144 13.22 14.91 10.33
C ALA A 144 14.40 15.74 10.86
N LEU A 145 14.08 16.83 11.56
CA LEU A 145 15.03 17.78 12.12
C LEU A 145 14.78 17.98 13.61
N CYS A 146 15.84 18.25 14.37
CA CYS A 146 15.70 18.73 15.74
C CYS A 146 15.27 20.20 15.75
N ARG A 147 14.63 20.67 16.83
CA ARG A 147 14.10 22.05 16.91
C ARG A 147 15.14 23.14 16.62
N ASN A 148 16.39 22.94 17.05
CA ASN A 148 17.46 23.91 16.80
C ASN A 148 17.73 24.07 15.29
N CYS A 149 17.90 22.97 14.56
CA CYS A 149 18.15 22.98 13.12
C CYS A 149 16.93 23.47 12.33
N HIS A 150 15.72 23.12 12.78
CA HIS A 150 14.51 23.58 12.14
C HIS A 150 14.29 25.09 12.33
N GLY A 151 14.51 25.59 13.55
CA GLY A 151 14.44 27.02 13.87
C GLY A 151 15.47 27.84 13.12
N GLU A 152 16.72 27.36 13.03
CA GLU A 152 17.78 27.98 12.22
C GLU A 152 17.40 28.06 10.74
N LYS A 153 16.85 26.99 10.15
CA LYS A 153 16.35 27.00 8.77
C LYS A 153 15.29 28.09 8.58
N THR A 154 14.30 28.08 9.46
CA THR A 154 13.18 29.02 9.42
C THR A 154 13.65 30.47 9.56
N ALA A 155 14.65 30.73 10.41
CA ALA A 155 15.23 32.06 10.58
C ALA A 155 15.97 32.52 9.32
N LEU A 156 16.80 31.65 8.73
CA LEU A 156 17.54 31.95 7.50
C LEU A 156 16.63 32.22 6.30
N GLU A 157 15.48 31.56 6.25
CA GLU A 157 14.55 31.71 5.13
C GLU A 157 13.60 32.92 5.27
N ASN A 158 13.60 33.59 6.42
CA ASN A 158 12.82 34.81 6.68
C ASN A 158 13.71 36.08 6.75
N LEU A 159 15.01 35.94 6.50
CA LEU A 159 15.99 37.02 6.34
C LEU A 159 15.99 37.51 4.88
#